data_AF-A0A1T3BMC5-F1
#
_entry.id   AF-A0A1T3BMC5-F1
#
_cell.length_a   1.000
_cell.length_b   1.000
_cell.length_c   1.000
_cell.angle_alpha   90.00
_cell.angle_beta   90.00
_cell.angle_gamma   90.00
#
_symmetry.space_group_name_H-M   'P 1'
#
loop_
_entity.id
_entity.type
_entity.pdbx_description
1 polymer ?
#
loop_
_entity_poly.entity_id
_entity_poly.type
_entity_poly.pdbx_seq_one_letter_code
_entity_poly.pdbx_strand_id
1 'polypeptide(L)'
;MIKSSPNLDDIKLQKNTDSEDNLLSVTGAMYLKNVKHPVRISEYLKECEQDTEYWRKYPVRMLQNEAIKQCARYALGSVGLFFMKKMKLFIKKKV
;
A
#
# COMPACT_ATOMS: atom_id res chain seq x y z
N MET A 1 -4.76 3.72 -13.75
CA MET A 1 -3.79 4.75 -14.17
C MET A 1 -3.64 5.73 -13.02
N ILE A 2 -2.50 5.72 -12.31
CA ILE A 2 -2.19 6.73 -11.30
C ILE A 2 -2.01 8.02 -12.09
N LYS A 3 -3.05 8.85 -12.19
CA LYS A 3 -2.91 10.21 -12.74
C LYS A 3 -1.80 10.87 -11.92
N SER A 4 -0.86 11.49 -12.62
CA SER A 4 0.15 12.40 -12.05
C SER A 4 -0.55 13.29 -11.02
N SER A 5 -0.44 12.89 -9.76
CA SER A 5 -1.07 13.59 -8.66
C SER A 5 -0.03 14.57 -8.17
N PRO A 6 -0.29 15.89 -8.16
CA PRO A 6 0.73 16.90 -7.88
C PRO A 6 1.47 16.68 -6.55
N ASN A 7 0.83 15.95 -5.63
CA ASN A 7 1.29 15.67 -4.27
C ASN A 7 2.02 14.33 -4.12
N LEU A 8 2.08 13.48 -5.14
CA LEU A 8 2.88 12.25 -5.08
C LEU A 8 4.35 12.61 -5.30
N ASP A 9 5.22 12.12 -4.42
CA ASP A 9 6.66 12.34 -4.47
C ASP A 9 7.39 11.07 -4.93
N ASP A 10 7.17 9.95 -4.22
CA ASP A 10 7.81 8.67 -4.52
C ASP A 10 6.90 7.48 -4.15
N ILE A 11 7.14 6.33 -4.78
CA ILE A 11 6.52 5.05 -4.43
C ILE A 11 7.64 4.01 -4.31
N LYS A 12 7.79 3.45 -3.10
CA LYS A 12 8.73 2.35 -2.84
C LYS A 12 7.97 1.05 -2.63
N LEU A 13 8.54 -0.04 -3.13
CA LEU A 13 8.05 -1.39 -2.91
C LEU A 13 9.15 -2.22 -2.27
N GLN A 14 8.80 -2.92 -1.20
CA GLN A 14 9.66 -3.89 -0.54
C GLN A 14 8.98 -5.25 -0.65
N LYS A 15 9.70 -6.23 -1.18
CA LYS A 15 9.27 -7.64 -1.18
C LYS A 15 9.76 -8.28 0.10
N ASN A 16 8.90 -9.04 0.75
CA ASN A 16 9.26 -9.86 1.90
C ASN A 16 9.13 -11.33 1.47
N THR A 17 10.25 -12.04 1.52
CA THR A 17 10.34 -13.47 1.20
C THR A 17 10.62 -14.28 2.47
N ASP A 18 10.30 -15.57 2.44
CA ASP A 18 10.63 -16.51 3.51
C ASP A 18 12.07 -17.01 3.42
N SER A 19 12.51 -17.87 4.35
CA SER A 19 13.82 -18.53 4.34
C SER A 19 14.07 -19.38 3.08
N GLU A 20 13.02 -19.77 2.36
CA GLU A 20 13.06 -20.54 1.12
C GLU A 20 12.88 -19.67 -0.14
N ASP A 21 13.04 -18.34 -0.03
CA ASP A 21 12.87 -17.36 -1.11
C ASP A 21 11.45 -17.31 -1.73
N ASN A 22 10.47 -17.92 -1.06
CA ASN A 22 9.07 -17.83 -1.43
C ASN A 22 8.49 -16.45 -1.07
N LEU A 23 7.74 -15.83 -1.99
CA LEU A 23 7.13 -14.52 -1.76
C LEU A 23 6.02 -14.60 -0.72
N LEU A 24 6.18 -13.91 0.40
CA LEU A 24 5.19 -13.86 1.48
C LEU A 24 4.28 -12.64 1.37
N SER A 25 4.89 -11.46 1.23
CA SER A 25 4.17 -10.19 1.18
C SER A 25 4.92 -9.14 0.39
N VAL A 26 4.18 -8.09 -0.02
CA VAL A 26 4.77 -6.87 -0.57
C VAL A 26 4.29 -5.68 0.24
N THR A 27 5.26 -4.91 0.72
CA THR A 27 5.00 -3.64 1.40
C THR A 27 5.17 -2.49 0.41
N GLY A 28 4.06 -1.80 0.12
CA GLY A 28 4.07 -0.53 -0.60
C GLY A 28 4.23 0.64 0.37
N ALA A 29 5.03 1.63 -0.03
CA ALA A 29 5.20 2.89 0.69
C ALA A 29 5.05 4.05 -0.29
N MET A 30 4.02 4.87 -0.07
CA MET A 30 3.74 6.06 -0.88
C MET A 30 4.15 7.32 -0.11
N TYR A 31 5.08 8.09 -0.69
CA TYR A 31 5.58 9.34 -0.17
C TYR A 31 4.80 10.49 -0.82
N LEU A 32 4.21 11.33 0.03
CA LEU A 32 3.48 12.51 -0.41
C LEU A 32 4.26 13.77 -0.04
N LYS A 33 4.20 14.78 -0.90
CA LYS A 33 4.78 16.09 -0.63
C LYS A 33 4.16 16.68 0.63
N ASN A 34 5.00 17.28 1.47
CA ASN A 34 4.61 17.88 2.76
C ASN A 34 4.05 16.89 3.80
N VAL A 35 4.26 15.57 3.62
CA VAL A 35 3.91 14.56 4.62
C VAL A 35 5.18 13.92 5.16
N LYS A 36 5.43 14.07 6.46
CA LYS A 36 6.64 13.55 7.13
C LYS A 36 6.73 12.02 7.13
N HIS A 37 5.60 11.33 7.17
CA HIS A 37 5.55 9.88 7.23
C HIS A 37 4.80 9.33 6.01
N PRO A 38 5.41 8.43 5.22
CA PRO A 38 4.74 7.85 4.07
C PRO A 38 3.59 6.94 4.53
N VAL A 39 2.60 6.78 3.65
CA VAL A 39 1.55 5.77 3.84
C VAL A 39 2.15 4.42 3.46
N ARG A 40 2.16 3.49 4.41
CA ARG A 40 2.70 2.13 4.22
C ARG A 40 1.58 1.10 4.38
N ILE A 41 1.50 0.17 3.44
CA ILE A 41 0.58 -0.98 3.48
C ILE A 41 1.35 -2.22 3.08
N SER A 42 1.12 -3.32 3.79
CA SER A 42 1.65 -4.64 3.47
C SER A 42 0.51 -5.55 3.05
N GLU A 43 0.60 -6.11 1.84
CA GLU A 43 -0.35 -7.08 1.32
C GLU A 43 0.29 -8.47 1.31
N TYR A 44 -0.43 -9.46 1.83
CA TYR A 44 0.04 -10.84 1.95
C TYR A 44 -0.43 -11.67 0.77
N LEU A 45 0.47 -12.44 0.17
CA LEU A 45 0.16 -13.27 -1.00
C LEU A 45 -1.03 -14.19 -0.72
N LYS A 46 -1.04 -14.83 0.45
CA LYS A 46 -2.08 -15.77 0.89
C LYS A 46 -3.49 -15.15 0.97
N GLU A 47 -3.60 -13.85 1.18
CA GLU A 47 -4.89 -13.15 1.28
C GLU A 47 -5.34 -12.58 -0.07
N CYS A 48 -4.39 -12.21 -0.94
CA CYS A 48 -4.68 -11.53 -2.20
C CYS A 48 -4.71 -12.47 -3.42
N GLU A 49 -4.10 -13.64 -3.32
CA GLU A 49 -3.99 -14.57 -4.44
C GLU A 49 -5.38 -15.01 -4.93
N GLN A 50 -5.53 -15.05 -6.25
CA GLN A 50 -6.76 -15.45 -6.91
C GLN A 50 -6.46 -16.50 -7.96
N ASP A 51 -7.39 -17.42 -8.17
CA ASP A 51 -7.25 -18.45 -9.18
C ASP A 51 -7.60 -17.94 -10.59
N THR A 52 -6.75 -17.05 -11.11
CA THR A 52 -6.88 -16.50 -12.47
C THR A 52 -5.58 -16.65 -13.25
N GLU A 53 -5.67 -16.67 -14.58
CA GLU A 53 -4.51 -16.84 -15.46
C GLU A 53 -3.38 -15.84 -15.19
N TYR A 54 -3.72 -14.57 -14.93
CA TYR A 54 -2.73 -13.52 -14.67
C TYR A 54 -1.99 -13.71 -13.34
N TRP A 55 -2.69 -14.17 -12.30
CA TRP A 55 -2.07 -14.49 -11.01
C TRP A 55 -1.15 -15.70 -11.12
N ARG A 56 -1.55 -16.75 -11.86
CA ARG A 56 -0.69 -17.92 -12.12
C ARG A 56 0.57 -17.56 -12.90
N LYS A 57 0.45 -16.66 -13.89
CA LYS A 57 1.57 -16.29 -14.78
C LYS A 57 2.49 -15.22 -14.20
N TYR A 58 1.97 -14.30 -13.39
CA TYR A 58 2.70 -13.14 -12.88
C TYR A 58 2.38 -12.80 -11.40
N PRO A 59 2.51 -13.74 -10.45
CA PRO A 59 2.02 -13.57 -9.07
C PRO A 59 2.67 -12.38 -8.35
N VAL A 60 3.99 -12.19 -8.53
CA VAL A 60 4.74 -11.08 -7.93
C VAL A 60 4.25 -9.73 -8.42
N ARG A 61 3.99 -9.60 -9.73
CA ARG A 61 3.52 -8.34 -10.34
C ARG A 61 2.09 -8.02 -9.91
N MET A 62 1.26 -9.05 -9.76
CA MET A 62 -0.10 -8.90 -9.26
C MET A 62 -0.11 -8.43 -7.80
N LEU A 63 0.69 -9.05 -6.93
CA LEU A 63 0.78 -8.64 -5.53
C LEU A 63 1.35 -7.22 -5.37
N GLN A 64 2.36 -6.85 -6.16
CA GLN A 64 2.85 -5.47 -6.21
C GLN A 64 1.76 -4.47 -6.63
N ASN A 65 0.94 -4.82 -7.62
CA ASN A 65 -0.16 -3.97 -8.05
C ASN A 65 -1.22 -3.82 -6.95
N GLU A 66 -1.54 -4.88 -6.20
CA GLU A 66 -2.47 -4.79 -5.08
C GLU A 66 -1.93 -3.88 -3.96
N ALA A 67 -0.66 -4.05 -3.57
CA ALA A 67 -0.02 -3.19 -2.58
C ALA A 67 -0.02 -1.71 -2.99
N ILE A 68 0.26 -1.41 -4.26
CA ILE A 68 0.20 -0.04 -4.80
C ILE A 68 -1.23 0.49 -4.80
N LYS A 69 -2.22 -0.30 -5.25
CA LYS A 69 -3.63 0.11 -5.27
C LYS A 69 -4.12 0.44 -3.86
N GLN A 70 -3.80 -0.38 -2.87
CA GLN A 70 -4.20 -0.15 -1.48
C GLN A 70 -3.49 1.07 -0.90
N CYS A 71 -2.17 1.20 -1.09
CA CYS A 71 -1.44 2.41 -0.71
C CYS A 71 -2.06 3.67 -1.33
N ALA A 72 -2.41 3.64 -2.62
CA ALA A 72 -3.04 4.75 -3.31
C ALA A 72 -4.43 5.07 -2.74
N ARG A 73 -5.24 4.06 -2.36
CA ARG A 73 -6.54 4.27 -1.72
C ARG A 73 -6.41 5.04 -0.40
N TYR A 74 -5.42 4.68 0.42
CA TYR A 74 -5.16 5.36 1.70
C TYR A 74 -4.46 6.71 1.56
N ALA A 75 -3.61 6.88 0.54
CA ALA A 75 -2.85 8.11 0.33
C ALA A 75 -3.61 9.19 -0.47
N LEU A 76 -4.40 8.79 -1.47
CA LEU A 76 -5.02 9.70 -2.44
C LEU A 76 -6.56 9.70 -2.39
N GLY A 77 -7.19 8.72 -1.75
CA GLY A 77 -8.65 8.66 -1.62
C GLY A 77 -9.19 9.59 -0.53
N SER A 78 -10.42 10.09 -0.70
CA SER A 78 -11.19 10.87 0.30
C SER A 78 -11.27 10.16 1.67
N VAL A 79 -11.17 8.83 1.67
CA VAL A 79 -11.19 7.94 2.84
C VAL A 79 -9.90 8.07 3.66
N GLY A 80 -8.75 8.32 3.03
CA GLY A 80 -7.48 8.59 3.72
C GLY A 80 -7.55 9.84 4.60
N LEU A 81 -8.21 10.90 4.11
CA LEU A 81 -8.45 12.12 4.87
C LEU A 81 -9.44 11.89 6.03
N PHE A 82 -10.49 11.10 5.83
CA PHE A 82 -11.45 10.73 6.87
C PHE A 82 -10.80 9.91 7.99
N PHE A 83 -9.99 8.91 7.66
CA PHE A 83 -9.30 8.07 8.64
C PHE A 83 -8.18 8.84 9.35
N MET A 84 -7.38 9.64 8.64
CA MET A 84 -6.34 10.50 9.24
C MET A 84 -6.94 11.54 10.21
N LYS A 85 -8.10 12.13 9.89
CA LYS A 85 -8.82 13.03 10.80
C LYS A 85 -9.31 12.30 12.06
N LYS A 86 -9.86 11.09 11.93
CA LYS A 86 -10.32 10.28 13.07
C LYS A 86 -9.16 9.84 13.97
N MET A 87 -8.02 9.45 13.38
CA MET A 87 -6.84 9.01 14.14
C MET A 87 -6.21 10.18 14.94
N LYS A 88 -6.14 11.38 14.35
CA LYS A 88 -5.71 12.60 15.07
C LYS A 88 -6.67 12.97 16.22
N LEU A 89 -7.97 12.78 16.06
CA LEU A 89 -8.95 13.00 17.14
C LEU A 89 -8.82 11.97 18.27
N PHE A 90 -8.53 10.72 17.94
CA PHE A 90 -8.37 9.64 18.93
C PHE A 90 -7.10 9.84 19.79
N ILE A 91 -6.00 10.30 19.18
CA ILE A 91 -4.76 10.63 19.90
C ILE A 91 -4.96 11.85 20.82
N LYS A 92 -5.73 12.86 20.38
CA LYS A 92 -6.06 14.04 21.21
C LYS A 92 -7.04 13.77 22.35
N LYS A 93 -7.79 12.66 22.32
CA LYS A 93 -8.73 12.26 23.39
C LYS A 93 -8.11 11.33 24.44
N LYS A 94 -6.87 10.88 24.25
CA LYS A 94 -6.11 10.04 25.19
C LYS A 94 -5.00 10.81 25.94
N VAL A 95 -5.02 12.14 25.88
CA VAL A 95 -4.21 13.05 26.71
C VAL A 95 -5.16 13.88 27.56
#